data_AF-A0A6C0CF68-F1
#
_entry.id   AF-A0A6C0CF68-F1
#
_cell.length_a   1.000
_cell.length_b   1.000
_cell.length_c   1.000
_cell.angle_alpha   90.00
_cell.angle_beta   90.00
_cell.angle_gamma   90.00
#
_symmetry.space_group_name_H-M   'P 1'
#
loop_
_entity.id
_entity.type
_entity.pdbx_description
1 polymer ?
#
loop_
_entity_poly.entity_id
_entity_poly.type
_entity_poly.pdbx_seq_one_letter_code
_entity_poly.pdbx_strand_id
1 'polypeptide(L)'
;MDVGEVFGGTLNITMLAVFYTLIGILISVVLYHLFDDCDEDWKKEHLAYQLGDIGLELGIIGTVAFWTTEITREWAPIFPITKVLDLKIDTYTSGIFFAYAMFLFLEELSQKIKFLYESYIHHHIVRFIPPNWSVMKVMFSSRKTNTKKDSVNEHYTNGL
;
A
#
# COMPACT_ATOMS: atom_id res chain seq x y z
N MET A 1 -26.75 -12.01 18.41
CA MET A 1 -25.33 -11.97 18.82
C MET A 1 -25.34 -11.61 20.29
N ASP A 2 -24.83 -12.49 21.13
CA ASP A 2 -24.86 -12.30 22.59
C ASP A 2 -23.85 -11.22 23.00
N VAL A 3 -24.16 -10.45 24.06
CA VAL A 3 -23.28 -9.37 24.53
C VAL A 3 -21.95 -9.93 25.01
N GLY A 4 -21.97 -11.11 25.63
CA GLY A 4 -20.75 -11.82 26.03
C GLY A 4 -19.89 -12.24 24.85
N GLU A 5 -20.51 -12.65 23.74
CA GLU A 5 -19.82 -13.05 22.51
C GLU A 5 -19.18 -11.85 21.79
N VAL A 6 -19.86 -10.69 21.75
CA VAL A 6 -19.29 -9.44 21.22
C VAL A 6 -18.10 -8.98 22.05
N PHE A 7 -18.22 -9.04 23.37
CA PHE A 7 -17.16 -8.65 24.29
C PHE A 7 -15.95 -9.58 24.18
N GLY A 8 -16.17 -10.89 24.18
CA GLY A 8 -15.12 -11.90 23.99
C GLY A 8 -14.41 -11.75 22.65
N GLY A 9 -15.17 -11.52 21.57
CA GLY A 9 -14.60 -11.26 20.25
C GLY A 9 -13.72 -10.01 20.21
N THR A 10 -14.16 -8.92 20.85
CA THR A 10 -13.39 -7.66 20.92
C THR A 10 -12.08 -7.83 21.70
N LEU A 11 -12.10 -8.60 22.80
CA LEU A 11 -10.90 -8.91 23.56
C LEU A 11 -9.93 -9.81 22.79
N ASN A 12 -10.44 -10.82 22.07
CA ASN A 12 -9.61 -11.66 21.19
C ASN A 12 -8.96 -10.81 20.07
N ILE A 13 -9.71 -9.90 19.42
CA ILE A 13 -9.14 -8.94 18.45
C ILE A 13 -8.03 -8.12 19.10
N THR A 14 -8.26 -7.58 20.30
CA THR A 14 -7.26 -6.76 20.99
C THR A 14 -5.98 -7.54 21.28
N MET A 15 -6.11 -8.79 21.72
CA MET A 15 -4.96 -9.65 22.00
C MET A 15 -4.18 -10.01 20.74
N LEU A 16 -4.89 -10.41 19.67
CA LEU A 16 -4.29 -10.64 18.36
C LEU A 16 -3.59 -9.37 17.87
N ALA A 17 -4.19 -8.21 18.06
CA ALA A 17 -3.58 -6.95 17.66
C ALA A 17 -2.25 -6.68 18.36
N VAL A 18 -2.20 -6.87 19.69
CA VAL A 18 -0.93 -6.76 20.43
C VAL A 18 0.09 -7.76 19.91
N PHE A 19 -0.31 -9.01 19.68
CA PHE A 19 0.58 -10.04 19.15
C PHE A 19 1.15 -9.67 17.78
N TYR A 20 0.31 -9.30 16.83
CA TYR A 20 0.77 -8.91 15.49
C TYR A 20 1.61 -7.63 15.50
N THR A 21 1.35 -6.67 16.40
CA THR A 21 2.23 -5.51 16.58
C THR A 21 3.62 -5.93 17.05
N LEU A 22 3.74 -6.87 17.99
CA LEU A 22 5.05 -7.37 18.43
C LEU A 22 5.81 -8.07 17.31
N ILE A 23 5.10 -8.85 16.48
CA ILE A 23 5.69 -9.45 15.28
C ILE A 23 6.16 -8.37 14.30
N GLY A 24 5.35 -7.34 14.06
CA GLY A 24 5.72 -6.21 13.21
C GLY A 24 6.98 -5.48 13.70
N ILE A 25 7.09 -5.23 15.01
CA ILE A 25 8.30 -4.64 15.63
C ILE A 25 9.52 -5.55 15.40
N LEU A 26 9.39 -6.85 15.63
CA LEU A 26 10.48 -7.79 15.45
C LEU A 26 10.94 -7.85 13.98
N ILE A 27 10.01 -7.91 13.04
CA ILE A 27 10.32 -7.85 11.60
C ILE A 27 11.02 -6.54 11.26
N SER A 28 10.52 -5.41 11.77
CA SER A 28 11.13 -4.10 11.51
C SER A 28 12.59 -4.05 11.96
N VAL A 29 12.91 -4.57 13.15
CA VAL A 29 14.29 -4.65 13.64
C VAL A 29 15.14 -5.55 12.76
N VAL A 30 14.61 -6.70 12.32
CA VAL A 30 15.32 -7.63 11.44
C VAL A 30 15.61 -6.97 10.09
N LEU A 31 14.61 -6.35 9.45
CA LEU A 31 14.77 -5.71 8.15
C LEU A 31 15.77 -4.55 8.22
N TYR A 32 15.67 -3.70 9.24
CA TYR A 32 16.57 -2.57 9.46
C TYR A 32 18.05 -2.97 9.59
N HIS A 33 18.34 -4.17 10.13
CA HIS A 33 19.72 -4.65 10.25
C HIS A 33 20.18 -5.51 9.08
N LEU A 34 19.24 -6.06 8.30
CA LEU A 34 19.55 -7.04 7.26
C LEU A 34 19.67 -6.40 5.87
N PHE A 35 19.00 -5.27 5.65
CA PHE A 35 18.93 -4.60 4.36
C PHE A 35 19.47 -3.18 4.45
N ASP A 36 20.05 -2.73 3.34
CA ASP A 36 20.64 -1.39 3.24
C ASP A 36 19.56 -0.33 2.97
N ASP A 37 19.73 0.88 3.51
CA ASP A 37 18.82 2.00 3.25
C ASP A 37 18.85 2.41 1.76
N CYS A 38 17.81 3.12 1.29
CA CYS A 38 17.78 3.65 -0.09
C CYS A 38 18.69 4.88 -0.27
N ASP A 39 19.97 4.74 0.05
CA ASP A 39 20.96 5.80 0.01
C ASP A 39 21.68 5.89 -1.35
N GLU A 40 22.66 6.79 -1.46
CA GLU A 40 23.41 6.98 -2.69
C GLU A 40 24.36 5.81 -3.01
N ASP A 41 24.69 4.97 -2.03
CA ASP A 41 25.58 3.84 -2.25
C ASP A 41 24.79 2.65 -2.80
N TRP A 42 23.60 2.37 -2.25
CA TRP A 42 22.65 1.40 -2.81
C TRP A 42 22.23 1.75 -4.24
N LYS A 43 22.04 3.04 -4.55
CA LYS A 43 21.65 3.48 -5.91
C LYS A 43 22.75 3.27 -6.96
N LYS A 44 24.02 3.23 -6.57
CA LYS A 44 25.16 2.97 -7.47
C LYS A 44 25.36 1.48 -7.75
N GLU A 45 24.75 0.63 -6.94
CA GLU A 45 24.82 -0.82 -7.15
C GLU A 45 24.18 -1.25 -8.46
N HIS A 46 24.56 -2.44 -8.89
CA HIS A 46 24.05 -3.02 -10.13
C HIS A 46 22.59 -3.50 -9.97
N LEU A 47 21.84 -3.46 -11.08
CA LEU A 47 20.40 -3.75 -11.10
C LEU A 47 20.04 -5.12 -10.48
N ALA A 48 20.88 -6.14 -10.64
CA ALA A 48 20.61 -7.47 -10.07
C ALA A 48 20.67 -7.46 -8.54
N TYR A 49 21.58 -6.69 -7.95
CA TYR A 49 21.63 -6.46 -6.52
C TYR A 49 20.38 -5.71 -6.04
N GLN A 50 20.03 -4.60 -6.70
CA GLN A 50 18.84 -3.80 -6.33
C GLN A 50 17.53 -4.61 -6.39
N LEU A 51 17.35 -5.42 -7.43
CA LEU A 51 16.19 -6.31 -7.55
C LEU A 51 16.23 -7.47 -6.54
N GLY A 52 17.42 -8.02 -6.28
CA GLY A 52 17.61 -9.07 -5.30
C GLY A 52 17.30 -8.60 -3.88
N ASP A 53 17.78 -7.41 -3.54
CA ASP A 53 17.59 -6.72 -2.27
C ASP A 53 16.08 -6.49 -1.99
N ILE A 54 15.39 -5.78 -2.88
CA ILE A 54 13.92 -5.57 -2.81
C ILE A 54 13.16 -6.89 -2.81
N GLY A 55 13.59 -7.86 -3.63
CA GLY A 55 12.96 -9.17 -3.74
C GLY A 55 13.06 -9.97 -2.44
N LEU A 56 14.21 -9.92 -1.77
CA LEU A 56 14.44 -10.55 -0.48
C LEU A 56 13.67 -9.84 0.64
N GLU A 57 13.62 -8.51 0.66
CA GLU A 57 12.79 -7.75 1.61
C GLU A 57 11.32 -8.19 1.52
N LEU A 58 10.75 -8.14 0.31
CA LEU A 58 9.38 -8.58 0.04
C LEU A 58 9.17 -10.06 0.38
N GLY A 59 10.15 -10.91 0.06
CA GLY A 59 10.12 -12.34 0.35
C GLY A 59 10.05 -12.64 1.84
N ILE A 60 10.86 -11.96 2.65
CA ILE A 60 10.86 -12.11 4.11
C ILE A 60 9.55 -11.61 4.70
N ILE A 61 9.09 -10.42 4.31
CA ILE A 61 7.81 -9.86 4.79
C ILE A 61 6.65 -10.83 4.46
N GLY A 62 6.56 -11.30 3.21
CA GLY A 62 5.52 -12.22 2.78
C GLY A 62 5.58 -13.57 3.49
N THR A 63 6.79 -14.12 3.68
CA THR A 63 7.00 -15.40 4.37
C THR A 63 6.59 -15.30 5.84
N VAL A 64 7.02 -14.26 6.55
CA VAL A 64 6.65 -14.08 7.97
C VAL A 64 5.16 -13.81 8.11
N ALA A 65 4.55 -13.00 7.23
CA ALA A 65 3.11 -12.76 7.25
C ALA A 65 2.30 -14.05 7.05
N PHE A 66 2.71 -14.90 6.09
CA PHE A 66 2.08 -16.19 5.83
C PHE A 66 2.15 -17.10 7.07
N TRP A 67 3.37 -17.34 7.59
CA TRP A 67 3.55 -18.24 8.73
C TRP A 67 2.91 -17.71 10.01
N THR A 68 2.93 -16.40 10.25
CA THR A 68 2.24 -15.81 11.41
C THR A 68 0.73 -16.08 11.33
N THR A 69 0.15 -15.91 10.14
CA THR A 69 -1.28 -16.18 9.93
C THR A 69 -1.61 -17.65 10.18
N GLU A 70 -0.83 -18.58 9.62
CA GLU A 70 -1.03 -20.02 9.84
C GLU A 70 -0.89 -20.41 11.31
N ILE A 71 0.10 -19.87 12.04
CA ILE A 71 0.27 -20.11 13.48
C ILE A 71 -0.95 -19.62 14.26
N THR A 72 -1.41 -18.40 14.00
CA THR A 72 -2.56 -17.84 14.75
C THR A 72 -3.87 -18.56 14.46
N ARG A 73 -4.03 -19.11 13.26
CA ARG A 73 -5.23 -19.86 12.88
C ARG A 73 -5.39 -21.17 13.66
N GLU A 74 -4.29 -21.74 14.15
CA GLU A 74 -4.33 -22.94 14.98
C GLU A 74 -4.56 -22.62 16.47
N TRP A 75 -4.52 -21.35 16.87
CA TRP A 75 -4.69 -20.96 18.26
C TRP A 75 -6.15 -21.00 18.67
N ALA A 76 -6.42 -21.59 19.84
CA ALA A 76 -7.74 -21.52 20.43
C ALA A 76 -8.02 -20.08 20.92
N PRO A 77 -9.24 -19.56 20.72
CA PRO A 77 -9.60 -18.24 21.24
C PRO A 77 -9.52 -18.24 22.76
N ILE A 78 -8.87 -17.21 23.31
CA ILE A 78 -8.68 -17.06 24.75
C ILE A 78 -10.01 -16.81 25.43
N PHE A 79 -10.85 -15.96 24.84
CA PHE A 79 -12.21 -15.73 25.29
C PHE A 79 -13.20 -16.57 24.47
N PRO A 80 -14.15 -17.26 25.12
CA PRO A 80 -15.04 -18.19 24.45
C PRO A 80 -15.97 -17.45 23.48
N ILE A 81 -15.88 -17.82 22.21
CA ILE A 81 -16.72 -17.31 21.11
C ILE A 81 -17.11 -18.46 20.18
N THR A 82 -18.10 -18.23 19.31
CA THR A 82 -18.44 -19.22 18.30
C THR A 82 -17.32 -19.36 17.26
N LYS A 83 -17.09 -20.58 16.77
CA LYS A 83 -16.06 -20.87 15.74
C LYS A 83 -16.21 -20.02 14.46
N VAL A 84 -17.43 -19.63 14.13
CA VAL A 84 -17.71 -18.78 12.96
C VAL A 84 -17.20 -17.37 13.18
N LEU A 85 -17.41 -16.82 14.39
CA LEU A 85 -16.93 -15.49 14.75
C LEU A 85 -15.40 -15.47 14.91
N ASP A 86 -14.84 -16.55 15.45
CA ASP A 86 -13.40 -16.76 15.60
C ASP A 86 -12.67 -16.68 14.25
N LEU A 87 -13.09 -17.51 13.29
CA LEU A 87 -12.53 -17.50 11.94
C LEU A 87 -12.65 -16.12 11.25
N LYS A 88 -13.75 -15.42 11.53
CA LYS A 88 -13.97 -14.06 11.00
C LYS A 88 -13.01 -13.05 11.64
N ILE A 89 -12.79 -13.15 12.95
CA ILE A 89 -11.85 -12.30 13.70
C ILE A 89 -10.42 -12.54 13.22
N ASP A 90 -10.01 -13.79 13.04
CA ASP A 90 -8.67 -14.13 12.54
C ASP A 90 -8.43 -13.57 11.15
N THR A 91 -9.36 -13.80 10.22
CA THR A 91 -9.26 -13.32 8.84
C THR A 91 -9.24 -11.79 8.79
N TYR A 92 -10.09 -11.14 9.59
CA TYR A 92 -10.15 -9.69 9.67
C TYR A 92 -8.86 -9.10 10.25
N THR A 93 -8.38 -9.64 11.36
CA THR A 93 -7.22 -9.11 12.09
C THR A 93 -5.94 -9.34 11.29
N SER A 94 -5.72 -10.55 10.76
CA SER A 94 -4.58 -10.84 9.88
C SER A 94 -4.55 -9.92 8.65
N GLY A 95 -5.71 -9.67 8.01
CA GLY A 95 -5.80 -8.76 6.86
C GLY A 95 -5.44 -7.30 7.22
N ILE A 96 -5.92 -6.80 8.35
CA ILE A 96 -5.57 -5.46 8.83
C ILE A 96 -4.08 -5.36 9.15
N PHE A 97 -3.52 -6.38 9.80
CA PHE A 97 -2.11 -6.37 10.17
C PHE A 97 -1.19 -6.54 8.97
N PHE A 98 -1.60 -7.31 7.97
CA PHE A 98 -0.91 -7.35 6.69
C PHE A 98 -0.90 -5.95 6.04
N ALA A 99 -2.05 -5.28 5.97
CA ALA A 99 -2.12 -3.92 5.42
C ALA A 99 -1.27 -2.93 6.24
N TYR A 100 -1.27 -3.04 7.56
CA TYR A 100 -0.47 -2.20 8.45
C TYR A 100 1.04 -2.45 8.30
N ALA A 101 1.46 -3.70 8.20
CA ALA A 101 2.84 -4.08 7.91
C ALA A 101 3.29 -3.52 6.55
N MET A 102 2.44 -3.62 5.54
CA MET A 102 2.71 -2.99 4.24
C MET A 102 2.96 -1.49 4.39
N PHE A 103 2.21 -0.76 5.23
CA PHE A 103 2.47 0.66 5.48
C PHE A 103 3.78 0.93 6.22
N LEU A 104 4.09 0.15 7.27
CA LEU A 104 5.33 0.32 8.03
C LEU A 104 6.57 0.08 7.18
N PHE A 105 6.52 -0.90 6.28
CA PHE A 105 7.64 -1.25 5.42
C PHE A 105 7.61 -0.54 4.06
N LEU A 106 6.52 0.15 3.72
CA LEU A 106 6.41 0.80 2.41
C LEU A 106 7.34 1.98 2.26
N GLU A 107 7.73 2.68 3.31
CA GLU A 107 8.38 3.99 3.13
C GLU A 107 9.73 3.85 2.41
N GLU A 108 10.63 3.02 2.91
CA GLU A 108 11.92 2.74 2.26
C GLU A 108 11.77 1.87 1.01
N LEU A 109 10.97 0.81 1.09
CA LEU A 109 10.71 -0.07 -0.05
C LEU A 109 10.12 0.72 -1.24
N SER A 110 9.20 1.65 -0.98
CA SER A 110 8.62 2.53 -1.99
C SER A 110 9.66 3.47 -2.56
N GLN A 111 10.65 3.93 -1.79
CA GLN A 111 11.75 4.73 -2.33
C GLN A 111 12.61 3.90 -3.29
N LYS A 112 12.98 2.68 -2.90
CA LYS A 112 13.75 1.74 -3.75
C LYS A 112 13.00 1.39 -5.04
N ILE A 113 11.72 1.05 -4.94
CA ILE A 113 10.86 0.77 -6.10
C ILE A 113 10.72 2.00 -7.00
N LYS A 114 10.52 3.19 -6.40
CA LYS A 114 10.41 4.44 -7.16
C LYS A 114 11.71 4.76 -7.89
N PHE A 115 12.87 4.55 -7.27
CA PHE A 115 14.16 4.70 -7.92
C PHE A 115 14.29 3.77 -9.13
N LEU A 116 14.02 2.48 -8.97
CA LEU A 116 14.05 1.53 -10.10
C LEU A 116 13.08 1.92 -11.22
N TYR A 117 11.88 2.39 -10.85
CA TYR A 117 10.91 2.90 -11.81
C TYR A 117 11.48 4.10 -12.59
N GLU A 118 12.04 5.10 -11.92
CA GLU A 118 12.60 6.29 -12.55
C GLU A 118 13.82 5.98 -13.42
N SER A 119 14.71 5.10 -12.95
CA SER A 119 15.96 4.77 -13.64
C SER A 119 15.78 3.86 -14.85
N TYR A 120 14.87 2.88 -14.78
CA TYR A 120 14.77 1.83 -15.81
C TYR A 120 13.44 1.82 -16.55
N ILE A 121 12.32 2.12 -15.88
CA ILE A 121 10.98 1.94 -16.44
C ILE A 121 10.45 3.24 -17.06
N HIS A 122 10.76 4.39 -16.47
CA HIS A 122 10.21 5.69 -16.84
C HIS A 122 10.48 6.03 -18.30
N HIS A 123 11.70 5.77 -18.80
CA HIS A 123 12.05 6.05 -20.19
C HIS A 123 11.20 5.24 -21.19
N HIS A 124 10.82 4.00 -20.82
CA HIS A 124 9.95 3.16 -21.65
C HIS A 124 8.47 3.57 -21.54
N ILE A 125 8.01 4.00 -20.37
CA ILE A 125 6.61 4.33 -20.13
C ILE A 125 6.23 5.74 -20.60
N VAL A 126 7.12 6.74 -20.50
CA VAL A 126 6.84 8.10 -21.01
C VAL A 126 6.57 8.11 -22.52
N ARG A 127 7.05 7.10 -23.25
CA ARG A 127 6.70 6.89 -24.65
C ARG A 127 5.21 6.58 -24.87
N PHE A 128 4.55 5.94 -23.90
CA PHE A 128 3.15 5.52 -23.98
C PHE A 128 2.20 6.38 -23.12
N ILE A 129 2.69 7.01 -22.05
CA ILE A 129 1.89 7.79 -21.10
C ILE A 129 2.55 9.16 -20.91
N PRO A 130 1.88 10.27 -21.28
CA PRO A 130 2.44 11.61 -21.10
C PRO A 130 2.74 11.93 -19.62
N PRO A 131 3.81 12.68 -19.31
CA PRO A 131 4.24 12.94 -17.94
C PRO A 131 3.24 13.70 -17.06
N ASN A 132 2.21 14.32 -17.66
CA ASN A 132 1.15 15.07 -16.96
C ASN A 132 -0.23 14.43 -17.09
N TRP A 133 -0.28 13.13 -17.41
CA TRP A 133 -1.54 12.42 -17.63
C TRP A 133 -2.32 12.26 -16.33
N SER A 134 -3.33 13.11 -16.15
CA SER A 134 -4.32 12.98 -15.08
C SER A 134 -5.66 12.67 -15.72
N VAL A 135 -6.23 11.51 -15.37
CA VAL A 135 -7.57 11.11 -15.83
C VAL A 135 -8.60 12.20 -15.52
N MET A 136 -8.49 12.82 -14.34
CA MET A 136 -9.35 13.93 -13.93
C MET A 136 -9.16 15.16 -14.82
N LYS A 137 -7.91 15.53 -15.17
CA LYS A 137 -7.68 16.65 -16.10
C LYS A 137 -8.21 16.34 -17.50
N VAL A 138 -8.05 15.13 -18.02
CA VAL A 138 -8.55 14.73 -19.35
C VAL A 138 -10.09 14.75 -19.41
N MET A 139 -10.75 14.19 -18.39
CA MET A 139 -12.22 14.19 -18.29
C MET A 139 -12.81 15.60 -18.15
N PHE A 140 -12.18 16.49 -17.37
CA PHE A 140 -12.77 17.79 -17.04
C PHE A 140 -12.20 18.98 -17.81
N SER A 141 -11.02 18.87 -18.47
CA SER A 141 -10.44 19.94 -19.30
C SER A 141 -11.15 20.11 -20.64
N SER A 142 -11.80 19.07 -21.16
CA SER A 142 -12.58 19.14 -22.40
C SER A 142 -13.81 20.08 -22.28
N ARG A 143 -14.23 20.42 -21.05
CA ARG A 143 -15.37 21.30 -20.80
C ARG A 143 -15.05 22.81 -20.82
N LYS A 144 -13.79 23.23 -20.79
CA LYS A 144 -13.43 24.66 -20.64
C LYS A 144 -13.06 25.41 -21.92
N THR A 145 -13.12 24.79 -23.10
CA THR A 145 -12.73 25.44 -24.36
C THR A 145 -13.88 25.95 -25.24
N ASN A 146 -15.14 25.88 -24.80
CA ASN A 146 -16.29 26.30 -25.64
C ASN A 146 -17.07 27.53 -25.14
N THR A 147 -16.54 28.34 -24.22
CA THR A 147 -17.28 29.51 -23.68
C THR A 147 -16.52 30.83 -23.80
N LYS A 148 -15.76 31.00 -24.88
CA LYS A 148 -15.13 32.30 -25.19
C LYS A 148 -14.99 32.51 -26.71
N LYS A 149 -16.08 32.37 -27.45
CA LYS A 149 -16.13 32.84 -28.86
C LYS A 149 -17.49 33.38 -29.36
N ASP A 150 -18.48 33.56 -28.47
CA ASP A 150 -19.83 34.01 -28.87
C ASP A 150 -20.24 35.37 -28.29
N SER A 151 -19.31 36.22 -27.83
CA SER A 151 -19.66 37.56 -27.30
C SER A 151 -18.93 38.73 -27.96
N VAL A 152 -18.43 38.58 -29.19
CA VAL A 152 -17.71 39.67 -29.91
C VAL A 152 -18.35 40.06 -31.26
N ASN A 153 -19.42 39.40 -31.73
CA ASN A 153 -20.03 39.72 -33.03
C ASN A 153 -21.53 40.06 -32.99
N GLU A 154 -21.97 40.84 -32.00
CA GLU A 154 -23.28 41.53 -32.06
C GLU A 154 -23.14 42.98 -31.60
N HIS A 155 -22.39 43.77 -32.37
CA HIS A 155 -22.54 45.22 -32.45
C HIS A 155 -21.69 45.66 -33.63
N TYR A 156 -22.29 45.85 -34.81
CA TYR A 156 -21.91 46.79 -35.89
C TYR A 156 -22.57 46.36 -37.21
N THR A 157 -23.90 46.45 -37.29
CA THR A 157 -24.61 46.64 -38.57
C THR A 157 -25.97 47.26 -38.28
N ASN A 158 -26.00 48.59 -38.18
CA ASN A 158 -27.13 49.44 -38.55
C ASN A 158 -26.65 50.89 -38.54
N GLY A 159 -26.30 51.40 -39.73
CA GLY A 159 -25.87 52.78 -39.91
C GLY A 159 -25.15 53.03 -41.23
N LEU A 160 -25.87 52.87 -42.35
CA LEU A 160 -25.89 53.70 -43.57
C LEU A 160 -26.44 52.91 -44.76
#